data_AF-M6W650-F1
#
_entry.id   AF-M6W650-F1
#
_cell.length_a   1.000
_cell.length_b   1.000
_cell.length_c   1.000
_cell.angle_alpha   90.00
_cell.angle_beta   90.00
_cell.angle_gamma   90.00
#
_symmetry.space_group_name_H-M   'P 1'
#
loop_
_entity.id
_entity.type
_entity.pdbx_description
1 polymer ?
#
loop_
_entity_poly.entity_id
_entity_poly.type
_entity_poly.pdbx_seq_one_letter_code
_entity_poly.pdbx_strand_id
1 'polypeptide(L)'
;MSSFYVLKPNDTLQRLAAKFYGRWEIWRLIFDANPHLESIHILPVGVLIEIPIPRTDDVNHIIVEGDTYESLSLFYYGTEHYSGRIREANENIQPYENIGSPLYIPALITKLDLVNANRRMK
;
A
#
# COMPACT_ATOMS: atom_id res chain seq x y z
N MET A 1 -1.83 13.97 -1.66
CA MET A 1 -3.27 14.24 -1.68
C MET A 1 -3.97 12.98 -2.17
N SER A 2 -4.65 12.27 -1.29
CA SER A 2 -5.46 11.11 -1.69
C SER A 2 -6.61 11.52 -2.61
N SER A 3 -7.06 10.60 -3.46
CA SER A 3 -8.27 10.79 -4.28
C SER A 3 -9.47 10.17 -3.58
N PHE A 4 -10.69 10.56 -3.95
CA PHE A 4 -11.91 9.95 -3.42
C PHE A 4 -12.72 9.33 -4.55
N TYR A 5 -13.41 8.23 -4.26
CA TYR A 5 -14.20 7.49 -5.23
C TYR A 5 -15.52 7.01 -4.63
N VAL A 6 -16.62 7.16 -5.37
CA VAL A 6 -17.93 6.65 -4.97
C VAL A 6 -18.09 5.22 -5.48
N LEU A 7 -18.28 4.27 -4.58
CA LEU A 7 -18.45 2.85 -4.88
C LEU A 7 -19.65 2.62 -5.81
N LYS A 8 -19.44 1.80 -6.84
CA LYS A 8 -20.43 1.42 -7.84
C LYS A 8 -20.80 -0.06 -7.71
N PRO A 9 -21.94 -0.48 -8.29
CA PRO A 9 -22.27 -1.89 -8.37
C PRO A 9 -21.15 -2.71 -9.01
N ASN A 10 -20.82 -3.86 -8.40
CA ASN A 10 -19.76 -4.79 -8.83
C ASN A 10 -18.32 -4.28 -8.69
N ASP A 11 -18.08 -3.17 -8.01
CA ASP A 11 -16.72 -2.81 -7.62
C ASP A 11 -16.13 -3.85 -6.66
N THR A 12 -14.82 -4.09 -6.82
CA THR A 12 -14.02 -4.82 -5.84
C THR A 12 -12.76 -4.01 -5.56
N LEU A 13 -12.18 -4.15 -4.37
CA LEU A 13 -10.96 -3.40 -4.02
C LEU A 13 -9.81 -3.73 -4.96
N GLN A 14 -9.72 -4.97 -5.45
CA GLN A 14 -8.74 -5.39 -6.46
C GLN A 14 -8.94 -4.67 -7.79
N ARG A 15 -10.18 -4.54 -8.27
CA ARG A 15 -10.49 -3.81 -9.51
C ARG A 15 -10.22 -2.32 -9.37
N LEU A 16 -10.51 -1.75 -8.21
CA LEU A 16 -10.20 -0.36 -7.91
C LEU A 16 -8.69 -0.13 -7.85
N ALA A 17 -7.93 -1.00 -7.18
CA ALA A 17 -6.47 -0.94 -7.16
C ALA A 17 -5.87 -1.08 -8.57
N ALA A 18 -6.37 -2.01 -9.39
CA ALA A 18 -5.96 -2.14 -10.79
C ALA A 18 -6.23 -0.86 -11.58
N LYS A 19 -7.39 -0.22 -11.35
CA LYS A 19 -7.82 0.99 -12.03
C LYS A 19 -6.99 2.21 -11.63
N PHE A 20 -6.79 2.43 -10.33
CA PHE A 20 -6.15 3.63 -9.80
C PHE A 20 -4.63 3.53 -9.73
N TYR A 21 -4.09 2.32 -9.53
CA TYR A 21 -2.67 2.09 -9.31
C TYR A 21 -1.99 1.28 -10.41
N GLY A 22 -2.77 0.66 -11.31
CA GLY A 22 -2.24 -0.27 -12.31
C GLY A 22 -1.83 -1.64 -11.75
N ARG A 23 -2.02 -1.87 -10.44
CA ARG A 23 -1.67 -3.09 -9.71
C ARG A 23 -2.84 -3.48 -8.81
N TRP A 24 -3.40 -4.66 -9.05
CA TRP A 24 -4.55 -5.14 -8.28
C TRP A 24 -4.13 -5.68 -6.91
N GLU A 25 -2.88 -6.11 -6.76
CA GLU A 25 -2.29 -6.77 -5.59
C GLU A 25 -2.23 -5.86 -4.37
N ILE A 26 -2.20 -4.53 -4.58
CA ILE A 26 -2.07 -3.53 -3.51
C ILE A 26 -3.42 -2.98 -3.02
N TRP A 27 -4.50 -3.74 -3.20
CA TRP A 27 -5.84 -3.37 -2.77
C TRP A 27 -5.98 -3.16 -1.26
N ARG A 28 -5.15 -3.81 -0.44
CA ARG A 28 -5.18 -3.66 1.03
C ARG A 28 -4.94 -2.23 1.47
N LEU A 29 -4.11 -1.49 0.72
CA LEU A 29 -3.93 -0.06 0.94
C LEU A 29 -5.26 0.72 0.90
N ILE A 30 -6.18 0.36 0.00
CA ILE A 30 -7.52 0.97 -0.06
C ILE A 30 -8.35 0.53 1.15
N PHE A 31 -8.33 -0.76 1.48
CA PHE A 31 -9.14 -1.27 2.58
C PHE A 31 -8.80 -0.60 3.91
N ASP A 32 -7.51 -0.56 4.26
CA ASP A 32 -7.04 -0.07 5.56
C ASP A 32 -7.19 1.45 5.70
N ALA A 33 -7.16 2.18 4.59
CA ALA A 33 -7.47 3.62 4.57
C ALA A 33 -8.96 3.90 4.80
N ASN A 34 -9.84 2.89 4.71
CA ASN A 34 -11.28 3.03 4.82
C ASN A 34 -11.84 2.12 5.92
N PRO A 35 -11.58 2.42 7.21
CA PRO A 35 -11.98 1.56 8.34
C PRO A 35 -13.51 1.43 8.52
N HIS A 36 -14.29 2.24 7.82
CA HIS A 36 -15.75 2.12 7.77
C HIS A 36 -16.24 1.00 6.83
N LEU A 37 -15.36 0.38 6.04
CA LEU A 37 -15.68 -0.80 5.25
C LEU A 37 -15.61 -2.04 6.12
N GLU A 38 -16.75 -2.69 6.34
CA GLU A 38 -16.83 -3.89 7.20
C GLU A 38 -16.33 -5.17 6.51
N SER A 39 -16.29 -5.18 5.17
CA SER A 39 -15.95 -6.37 4.38
C SER A 39 -15.27 -6.02 3.07
N ILE A 40 -14.34 -6.89 2.65
CA ILE A 40 -13.72 -6.85 1.32
C ILE A 40 -14.59 -7.46 0.23
N HIS A 41 -15.58 -8.29 0.60
CA HIS A 41 -16.43 -9.04 -0.32
C HIS A 41 -17.73 -8.31 -0.66
N ILE A 42 -18.23 -7.51 0.29
CA ILE A 42 -19.50 -6.78 0.16
C ILE A 42 -19.19 -5.30 0.33
N LEU A 43 -19.04 -4.59 -0.79
CA LEU A 43 -18.79 -3.16 -0.79
C LEU A 43 -20.12 -2.37 -0.88
N PRO A 44 -20.35 -1.39 0.01
CA PRO A 44 -21.59 -0.62 0.01
C PRO A 44 -21.63 0.37 -1.16
N VAL A 45 -22.58 0.19 -2.07
CA VAL A 45 -22.77 1.06 -3.25
C VAL A 45 -23.15 2.48 -2.81
N GLY A 46 -22.60 3.49 -3.47
CA GLY A 46 -22.88 4.90 -3.20
C GLY A 46 -22.05 5.50 -2.06
N VAL A 47 -21.22 4.69 -1.38
CA VAL A 47 -20.34 5.18 -0.32
C VAL A 47 -19.06 5.77 -0.93
N LEU A 48 -18.65 6.92 -0.39
CA LEU A 48 -17.40 7.58 -0.74
C LEU A 48 -16.25 6.93 0.04
N ILE A 49 -15.24 6.44 -0.69
CA ILE A 49 -14.02 5.86 -0.11
C ILE A 49 -12.79 6.68 -0.51
N GLU A 50 -11.77 6.65 0.34
CA GLU A 50 -10.44 7.16 0.05
C GLU A 50 -9.67 6.19 -0.85
N ILE A 51 -8.98 6.74 -1.85
CA ILE A 51 -8.00 6.09 -2.70
C ILE A 51 -6.64 6.73 -2.39
N PRO A 52 -5.87 6.17 -1.44
CA PRO A 52 -4.58 6.71 -1.03
C PRO A 52 -3.54 6.64 -2.15
N ILE A 53 -2.53 7.52 -2.10
CA ILE A 53 -1.41 7.45 -3.04
C ILE A 53 -0.42 6.37 -2.55
N PRO A 54 -0.16 5.30 -3.32
CA PRO A 54 0.84 4.31 -2.94
C PRO A 54 2.26 4.89 -3.01
N ARG A 55 3.16 4.36 -2.19
CA ARG A 55 4.59 4.72 -2.24
C ARG A 55 5.19 4.37 -3.60
N THR A 56 5.85 5.34 -4.23
CA THR A 56 6.43 5.19 -5.58
C THR A 56 7.95 5.20 -5.65
N ASP A 57 8.61 5.36 -4.51
CA ASP A 57 10.05 5.54 -4.42
C ASP A 57 10.63 4.57 -3.40
N ASP A 58 11.75 3.94 -3.74
CA ASP A 58 12.49 3.11 -2.79
C ASP A 58 13.18 4.00 -1.74
N VAL A 59 13.47 3.46 -0.55
CA VAL A 59 14.28 4.16 0.46
C VAL A 59 15.08 3.18 1.30
N ASN A 60 16.27 3.60 1.75
CA ASN A 60 17.02 2.89 2.78
C ASN A 60 16.71 3.52 4.13
N HIS A 61 16.01 2.79 4.98
CA HIS A 61 15.73 3.16 6.36
C HIS A 61 16.89 2.72 7.25
N ILE A 62 17.38 3.57 8.15
CA ILE A 62 18.37 3.13 9.14
C ILE A 62 17.63 2.51 10.32
N ILE A 63 17.88 1.23 10.57
CA ILE A 63 17.17 0.46 11.60
C ILE A 63 17.46 1.05 12.98
N VAL A 64 16.40 1.30 13.75
CA VAL A 64 16.46 1.78 15.13
C VAL A 64 15.84 0.75 16.08
N GLU A 65 16.07 0.95 17.38
CA GLU A 65 15.50 0.10 18.42
C GLU A 65 13.96 0.13 18.36
N GLY A 66 13.34 -1.05 18.35
CA GLY A 66 11.89 -1.21 18.27
C GLY A 66 11.32 -1.32 16.85
N ASP A 67 12.14 -1.20 15.81
CA ASP A 67 11.68 -1.47 14.45
C ASP A 67 11.26 -2.92 14.25
N THR A 68 10.11 -3.10 13.63
CA THR A 68 9.61 -4.39 13.14
C THR A 68 9.21 -4.23 11.67
N TYR A 69 9.08 -5.33 10.95
CA TYR A 69 8.61 -5.26 9.57
C TYR A 69 7.20 -4.67 9.48
N GLU A 70 6.34 -4.97 10.46
CA GLU A 70 4.99 -4.44 10.59
C GLU A 70 5.02 -2.93 10.84
N SER A 71 5.82 -2.45 11.80
CA SER A 71 5.88 -1.02 12.13
C SER A 71 6.43 -0.21 10.95
N LEU A 72 7.45 -0.72 10.26
CA LEU A 72 8.02 -0.09 9.08
C LEU A 72 7.04 -0.12 7.90
N SER A 73 6.30 -1.21 7.71
CA SER A 73 5.24 -1.27 6.71
C SER A 73 4.16 -0.24 6.99
N LEU A 74 3.69 -0.13 8.24
CA LEU A 74 2.72 0.86 8.66
C LEU A 74 3.23 2.28 8.43
N PHE A 75 4.48 2.56 8.80
CA PHE A 75 5.10 3.87 8.65
C PHE A 75 5.26 4.29 7.18
N TYR A 76 5.78 3.40 6.33
CA TYR A 76 6.10 3.75 4.93
C TYR A 76 4.94 3.58 3.95
N TYR A 77 4.00 2.68 4.24
CA TYR A 77 2.89 2.36 3.34
C TYR A 77 1.52 2.69 3.93
N GLY A 78 1.41 3.02 5.22
CA GLY A 78 0.12 3.24 5.87
C GLY A 78 -0.62 1.96 6.26
N THR A 79 0.01 0.78 6.13
CA THR A 79 -0.56 -0.52 6.51
C THR A 79 0.53 -1.52 6.84
N GLU A 80 0.29 -2.41 7.80
CA GLU A 80 1.21 -3.49 8.18
C GLU A 80 1.27 -4.63 7.14
N HIS A 81 0.30 -4.69 6.22
CA HIS A 81 0.13 -5.82 5.31
C HIS A 81 1.21 -6.02 4.24
N TYR A 82 2.16 -5.09 4.13
CA TYR A 82 3.32 -5.21 3.24
C TYR A 82 4.63 -5.47 4.00
N SER A 83 4.56 -5.86 5.28
CA SER A 83 5.72 -6.26 6.09
C SER A 83 6.51 -7.39 5.42
N GLY A 84 5.82 -8.41 4.89
CA GLY A 84 6.44 -9.50 4.15
C GLY A 84 7.22 -9.04 2.93
N ARG A 85 6.75 -8.02 2.22
CA ARG A 85 7.46 -7.45 1.05
C ARG A 85 8.76 -6.78 1.45
N ILE A 86 8.79 -6.08 2.59
CA ILE A 86 10.02 -5.50 3.13
C ILE A 86 10.96 -6.64 3.52
N ARG A 87 10.47 -7.63 4.26
CA ARG A 87 11.28 -8.77 4.71
C ARG A 87 11.93 -9.55 3.56
N GLU A 88 11.15 -9.88 2.53
CA GLU A 88 11.63 -10.59 1.35
C GLU A 88 12.68 -9.78 0.58
N ALA A 89 12.50 -8.47 0.48
CA ALA A 89 13.45 -7.59 -0.22
C ALA A 89 14.79 -7.42 0.52
N ASN A 90 14.87 -7.84 1.78
CA ASN A 90 16.08 -7.74 2.62
C ASN A 90 16.58 -9.12 3.07
N GLU A 91 16.36 -10.16 2.26
CA GLU A 91 16.86 -11.52 2.53
C GLU A 91 16.47 -12.07 3.92
N ASN A 92 15.36 -11.58 4.48
CA ASN A 92 14.86 -11.92 5.81
C ASN A 92 15.83 -11.62 6.98
N ILE A 93 16.69 -10.58 6.87
CA ILE A 93 17.48 -10.11 8.03
C ILE A 93 16.56 -9.75 9.20
N GLN A 94 17.04 -9.83 10.44
CA GLN A 94 16.22 -9.50 11.60
C GLN A 94 16.48 -8.05 12.04
N PRO A 95 15.49 -7.13 11.99
CA PRO A 95 15.74 -5.73 12.34
C PRO A 95 16.35 -5.54 13.73
N TYR A 96 15.84 -6.25 14.73
CA TYR A 96 16.34 -6.15 16.10
C TYR A 96 17.80 -6.60 16.29
N GLU A 97 18.37 -7.39 15.36
CA GLU A 97 19.77 -7.82 15.37
C GLU A 97 20.68 -6.88 14.56
N ASN A 98 20.10 -5.95 13.79
CA ASN A 98 20.80 -5.16 12.77
C ASN A 98 20.64 -3.64 12.99
N ILE A 99 20.45 -3.19 14.23
CA ILE A 99 20.33 -1.77 14.58
C ILE A 99 21.51 -0.96 14.01
N GLY A 100 21.20 0.18 13.39
CA GLY A 100 22.15 1.07 12.70
C GLY A 100 22.46 0.67 11.25
N SER A 101 22.02 -0.50 10.80
CA SER A 101 22.19 -0.93 9.41
C SER A 101 21.08 -0.39 8.50
N PRO A 102 21.32 -0.23 7.19
CA PRO A 102 20.25 0.12 6.25
C PRO A 102 19.32 -1.07 5.98
N LEU A 103 18.01 -0.82 6.00
CA LEU A 103 16.95 -1.71 5.54
C LEU A 103 16.30 -1.10 4.30
N TYR A 104 16.27 -1.86 3.21
CA TYR A 104 15.67 -1.46 1.95
C TYR A 104 14.14 -1.54 2.02
N ILE A 105 13.46 -0.41 1.82
CA ILE A 105 12.01 -0.31 1.77
C ILE A 105 11.59 -0.10 0.30
N PRO A 106 11.09 -1.13 -0.39
CA PRO A 106 10.73 -1.02 -1.80
C PRO A 106 9.51 -0.12 -2.03
N ALA A 107 9.43 0.54 -3.17
CA ALA A 107 8.20 1.15 -3.65
C ALA A 107 7.10 0.08 -3.80
N LEU A 108 5.84 0.44 -3.54
CA LEU A 108 4.71 -0.47 -3.79
C LEU A 108 4.47 -0.62 -5.30
N ILE A 109 4.57 0.49 -6.03
CA ILE A 109 4.46 0.59 -7.49
C ILE A 109 5.48 1.59 -8.02
N THR A 110 5.75 1.60 -9.33
CA THR A 110 6.59 2.64 -9.91
C THR A 110 5.81 3.94 -10.15
N LYS A 111 6.49 5.09 -10.26
CA LYS A 111 5.87 6.34 -10.75
C LYS A 111 5.22 6.17 -12.11
N LEU A 112 5.84 5.36 -12.99
CA LEU A 112 5.32 5.08 -14.32
C LEU A 112 4.00 4.29 -14.27
N ASP A 113 3.88 3.31 -13.36
CA ASP A 113 2.63 2.57 -13.16
C ASP A 113 1.48 3.53 -12.81
N LEU A 114 1.73 4.44 -11.84
CA LEU A 114 0.74 5.43 -11.41
C LEU A 114 0.36 6.42 -12.53
N VAL A 115 1.35 6.91 -13.29
CA VAL A 115 1.11 7.80 -14.45
C VAL A 115 0.28 7.08 -15.51
N ASN A 116 0.57 5.82 -15.81
CA ASN A 116 -0.15 5.04 -16.80
C ASN A 116 -1.59 4.75 -16.35
N ALA A 117 -1.81 4.44 -15.07
CA ALA A 117 -3.15 4.28 -14.50
C ALA A 117 -3.97 5.57 -14.65
N ASN A 118 -3.40 6.72 -14.28
CA ASN A 118 -4.05 8.03 -14.43
C ASN A 118 -4.39 8.38 -15.88
N ARG A 119 -3.55 7.99 -16.85
CA ARG A 119 -3.85 8.21 -18.28
C ARG A 119 -5.04 7.38 -18.77
N ARG A 120 -5.24 6.16 -18.26
CA ARG A 120 -6.36 5.29 -18.64
C ARG A 120 -7.72 5.77 -18.13
N MET A 121 -7.72 6.68 -17.14
CA MET A 121 -8.95 7.22 -16.55
C MET A 121 -9.44 8.51 -17.22
N LYS A 122 -8.62 9.13 -18.08
CA LYS A 122 -8.98 10.29 -18.89
C LYS A 122 -9.58 9.83 -20.22
#